data_AF-A0A139R9W3-F1
#
_entry.id   AF-A0A139R9W3-F1
#
_cell.length_a   1.000
_cell.length_b   1.000
_cell.length_c   1.000
_cell.angle_alpha   90.00
_cell.angle_beta   90.00
_cell.angle_gamma   90.00
#
_symmetry.space_group_name_H-M   'P 1'
#
loop_
_entity.id
_entity.type
_entity.pdbx_description
1 polymer ?
#
loop_
_entity_poly.entity_id
_entity_poly.type
_entity_poly.pdbx_seq_one_letter_code
_entity_poly.pdbx_strand_id
1 'polypeptide(L)'
;MLMPFFVVALFQLFAWLIDWQKELLRPVMLLVMIGIFVIPFYGNSYIKTATPRDAHQPFLARHGQPTDQSVQERFAADMHKKSKHPSILMVNSLDSGFFLAADTHPVTRYFHLMNMTYDEFPEMYTSFSDTMTHRRVQYVVVFVPGNQPLAIDMRNALNGVHPYNKAPLVKNYRLIDTGYQLLAGKPKNWALFELK
;
A
#
# COMPACT_ATOMS: atom_id res chain seq x y z
N MET A 1 -1.07 -16.30 8.47
CA MET A 1 0.13 -16.42 9.33
C MET A 1 0.47 -17.91 9.56
N LEU A 2 0.56 -18.70 8.48
CA LEU A 2 0.76 -20.17 8.55
C LEU A 2 2.08 -20.65 7.89
N MET A 3 2.77 -19.76 7.17
CA MET A 3 3.94 -20.12 6.38
C MET A 3 5.16 -20.62 7.18
N PRO A 4 5.55 -20.06 8.34
CA PRO A 4 6.77 -20.52 9.00
C PRO A 4 6.64 -21.94 9.56
N PHE A 5 5.47 -22.32 10.09
CA PHE A 5 5.22 -23.67 10.61
C PHE A 5 5.11 -24.72 9.51
N PHE A 6 4.56 -24.35 8.35
CA PHE A 6 4.46 -25.25 7.20
C PHE A 6 5.84 -25.60 6.63
N VAL A 7 6.77 -24.64 6.59
CA VAL A 7 8.15 -24.86 6.13
C VAL A 7 8.91 -25.79 7.08
N VAL A 8 8.78 -25.62 8.40
CA VAL A 8 9.41 -26.50 9.39
C VAL A 8 8.86 -27.93 9.30
N ALA A 9 7.55 -28.10 9.12
CA ALA A 9 6.94 -29.41 8.93
C ALA A 9 7.40 -30.08 7.62
N LEU A 10 7.55 -29.30 6.53
CA LEU A 10 8.11 -29.78 5.28
C LEU A 10 9.56 -30.28 5.46
N PHE A 11 10.40 -29.52 6.18
CA PHE A 11 11.78 -29.90 6.44
C PHE A 11 11.88 -31.21 7.23
N GLN A 12 11.04 -31.40 8.24
CA GLN A 12 11.03 -32.64 9.02
C GLN A 12 10.56 -33.84 8.19
N LEU A 13 9.53 -33.66 7.37
CA LEU A 13 9.06 -34.70 6.44
C LEU A 13 10.14 -35.09 5.43
N PHE A 14 10.87 -34.09 4.90
CA PHE A 14 11.94 -34.33 3.93
C PHE A 14 13.18 -34.98 4.55
N ALA A 15 13.60 -34.58 5.75
CA ALA A 15 14.69 -35.23 6.46
C ALA A 15 14.39 -36.71 6.72
N TRP A 16 13.15 -37.02 7.13
CA TRP A 16 12.70 -38.39 7.35
C TRP A 16 12.65 -39.23 6.06
N LEU A 17 12.20 -38.64 4.94
CA LEU A 17 12.19 -39.31 3.63
C LEU A 17 13.60 -39.59 3.09
N ILE A 18 14.57 -38.70 3.37
CA ILE A 18 15.99 -38.86 2.99
C ILE A 18 16.62 -40.04 3.73
N ASP A 19 16.33 -40.19 5.02
CA ASP A 19 16.87 -41.29 5.84
C ASP A 19 16.23 -42.64 5.51
N TRP A 20 14.99 -42.65 5.00
CA TRP A 20 14.30 -43.88 4.59
C TRP A 20 14.82 -44.45 3.26
N GLN A 21 15.27 -43.62 2.30
CA GLN A 21 15.65 -44.09 0.96
C GLN A 21 17.15 -44.43 0.79
N LYS A 22 17.44 -45.49 0.02
CA LYS A 22 18.81 -45.91 -0.33
C LYS A 22 19.58 -44.77 -1.01
N GLU A 23 20.89 -44.70 -0.77
CA GLU A 23 21.86 -43.68 -1.24
C GLU A 23 21.71 -43.23 -2.71
N LEU A 24 21.15 -44.08 -3.58
CA LEU A 24 20.91 -43.78 -5.00
C LEU A 24 19.87 -42.66 -5.24
N LEU A 25 18.86 -42.51 -4.37
CA LEU A 25 17.76 -41.54 -4.57
C LEU A 25 18.00 -40.21 -3.83
N ARG A 26 18.96 -40.18 -2.91
CA ARG A 26 19.40 -39.00 -2.15
C ARG A 26 19.73 -37.77 -3.03
N PRO A 27 20.52 -37.89 -4.12
CA PRO A 27 20.83 -36.73 -4.97
C PRO A 27 19.59 -36.17 -5.68
N VAL A 28 18.62 -37.02 -6.04
CA VAL A 28 17.37 -36.59 -6.69
C VAL A 28 16.49 -35.79 -5.71
N MET A 29 16.37 -36.25 -4.46
CA MET A 29 15.65 -35.50 -3.42
C MET A 29 16.27 -34.14 -3.10
N LEU A 30 17.59 -34.06 -3.04
CA LEU A 30 18.29 -32.78 -2.83
C LEU A 30 18.00 -31.79 -3.97
N LEU A 31 17.97 -32.25 -5.22
CA LEU A 31 17.59 -31.42 -6.36
C LEU A 31 16.14 -30.95 -6.28
N VAL A 32 15.21 -31.81 -5.83
CA VAL A 32 13.80 -31.43 -5.61
C VAL A 32 13.70 -30.37 -4.50
N MET A 33 14.44 -30.50 -3.40
CA MET A 33 14.45 -29.49 -2.33
C MET A 33 15.00 -28.14 -2.80
N ILE A 34 16.13 -28.14 -3.52
CA ILE A 34 16.67 -26.92 -4.12
C ILE A 34 15.64 -26.31 -5.08
N GLY A 35 14.96 -27.14 -5.87
CA GLY A 35 13.85 -26.71 -6.73
C GLY A 35 12.72 -26.04 -5.96
N ILE A 36 12.22 -26.63 -4.87
CA ILE A 36 11.17 -26.04 -4.04
C ILE A 36 11.60 -24.70 -3.45
N PHE A 37 12.87 -24.54 -3.10
CA PHE A 37 13.40 -23.26 -2.62
C PHE A 37 13.56 -22.24 -3.72
N VAL A 38 14.05 -22.63 -4.90
CA VAL A 38 14.41 -21.72 -5.99
C VAL A 38 13.21 -21.33 -6.86
N ILE A 39 12.26 -22.25 -7.10
CA ILE A 39 11.08 -22.03 -7.95
C ILE A 39 10.24 -20.82 -7.50
N PRO A 40 9.96 -20.62 -6.20
CA PRO A 40 9.30 -19.41 -5.72
C PRO A 40 10.03 -18.12 -6.11
N PHE A 41 11.37 -18.09 -6.15
CA PHE A 41 12.10 -16.88 -6.57
C PHE A 41 11.97 -16.60 -8.08
N TYR A 42 11.82 -17.65 -8.91
CA TYR A 42 11.60 -17.49 -10.35
C TYR A 42 10.16 -17.15 -10.71
N GLY A 43 9.18 -17.73 -10.00
CA GLY A 43 7.75 -17.55 -10.22
C GLY A 43 7.17 -16.31 -9.53
N ASN A 44 7.81 -15.81 -8.47
CA ASN A 44 7.36 -14.63 -7.76
C ASN A 44 7.76 -13.37 -8.53
N SER A 45 6.84 -12.86 -9.35
CA SER A 45 6.99 -11.61 -10.09
C SER A 45 7.31 -10.41 -9.19
N TYR A 46 6.91 -10.48 -7.91
CA TYR A 46 7.19 -9.45 -6.91
C TYR A 46 8.70 -9.30 -6.64
N ILE A 47 9.46 -10.39 -6.63
CA ILE A 47 10.92 -10.37 -6.38
C ILE A 47 11.66 -9.74 -7.57
N LYS A 48 11.20 -10.02 -8.80
CA LYS A 48 11.74 -9.40 -10.02
C LYS A 48 11.53 -7.88 -10.06
N THR A 49 10.48 -7.39 -9.40
CA THR A 49 10.18 -5.97 -9.26
C THR A 49 10.61 -5.37 -7.91
N ALA A 50 11.08 -6.20 -6.98
CA ALA A 50 11.61 -5.81 -5.67
C ALA A 50 13.12 -5.54 -5.75
N THR A 51 13.63 -5.22 -6.94
CA THR A 51 14.94 -4.59 -7.07
C THR A 51 14.90 -3.28 -6.27
N PRO A 52 15.88 -3.02 -5.37
CA PRO A 52 16.05 -1.69 -4.82
C PRO A 52 16.05 -0.71 -6.00
N ARG A 53 15.16 0.28 -5.93
CA ARG A 53 14.97 1.25 -7.01
C ARG A 53 16.35 1.79 -7.39
N ASP A 54 16.63 1.82 -8.69
CA ASP A 54 17.83 2.45 -9.19
C ASP A 54 17.86 3.88 -8.65
N ALA A 55 18.88 4.22 -7.85
CA ALA A 55 18.95 5.45 -7.06
C ALA A 55 18.85 6.73 -7.92
N HIS A 56 18.96 6.57 -9.25
CA HIS A 56 18.94 7.62 -10.25
C HIS A 56 17.57 7.89 -10.87
N GLN A 57 16.52 7.15 -10.54
CA GLN A 57 15.17 7.47 -11.05
C GLN A 57 14.46 8.44 -10.09
N PRO A 58 14.20 9.70 -10.48
CA PRO A 58 13.48 10.64 -9.64
C PRO A 58 12.03 10.20 -9.45
N PHE A 59 11.45 10.44 -8.28
CA PHE A 59 10.00 10.43 -8.11
C PHE A 59 9.37 11.57 -8.93
N LEU A 60 8.06 11.51 -9.17
CA LEU A 60 7.35 12.61 -9.80
C LEU A 60 6.47 13.32 -8.77
N ALA A 61 6.75 14.60 -8.60
CA ALA A 61 5.97 15.53 -7.82
C ALA A 61 4.69 15.95 -8.54
N ARG A 62 3.97 16.92 -7.95
CA ARG A 62 2.81 17.57 -8.55
C ARG A 62 3.13 17.99 -10.00
N HIS A 63 2.21 17.68 -10.92
CA HIS A 63 2.34 17.97 -12.37
C HIS A 63 3.55 17.31 -13.07
N GLY A 64 4.05 16.19 -12.54
CA GLY A 64 5.08 15.40 -13.24
C GLY A 64 6.50 15.95 -13.12
N GLN A 65 6.74 16.88 -12.20
CA GLN A 65 8.07 17.43 -11.96
C GLN A 65 8.96 16.42 -11.24
N PRO A 66 10.22 16.20 -11.66
CA PRO A 66 11.16 15.32 -10.95
C PRO A 66 11.38 15.76 -9.50
N THR A 67 11.49 14.81 -8.57
CA THR A 67 11.82 15.05 -7.16
C THR A 67 12.54 13.84 -6.56
N ASP A 68 13.40 14.06 -5.58
CA ASP A 68 14.11 12.98 -4.87
C ASP A 68 13.28 12.38 -3.72
N GLN A 69 12.19 13.05 -3.33
CA GLN A 69 11.30 12.61 -2.27
C GLN A 69 10.14 11.77 -2.80
N SER A 70 9.85 10.67 -2.11
CA SER A 70 8.65 9.87 -2.33
C SER A 70 7.37 10.66 -2.05
N VAL A 71 6.25 10.15 -2.55
CA VAL A 71 4.93 10.76 -2.30
C VAL A 71 4.60 10.75 -0.80
N GLN A 72 4.99 9.68 -0.10
CA GLN A 72 4.78 9.51 1.33
C GLN A 72 5.57 10.56 2.12
N GLU A 73 6.86 10.76 1.80
CA GLU A 73 7.71 11.76 2.46
C GLU A 73 7.22 13.19 2.21
N ARG A 74 6.81 13.49 0.98
CA ARG A 74 6.25 14.82 0.64
C ARG A 74 4.96 15.09 1.41
N PHE A 75 4.03 14.14 1.40
CA PHE A 75 2.77 14.28 2.11
C PHE A 75 3.02 14.41 3.62
N ALA A 76 3.92 13.61 4.19
CA ALA A 76 4.32 13.74 5.58
C ALA A 76 4.91 15.12 5.90
N ALA A 77 5.80 15.64 5.06
CA ALA A 77 6.36 16.98 5.22
C ALA A 77 5.26 18.06 5.17
N ASP A 78 4.29 17.95 4.25
CA ASP A 78 3.14 18.86 4.19
C ASP A 78 2.27 18.78 5.44
N MET A 79 2.02 17.57 5.97
CA MET A 79 1.25 17.36 7.18
C MET A 79 1.93 18.00 8.41
N HIS A 80 3.24 17.82 8.52
CA HIS A 80 4.07 18.31 9.64
C HIS A 80 4.25 19.83 9.66
N LYS A 81 3.94 20.54 8.56
CA LYS A 81 3.92 22.02 8.55
C LYS A 81 2.90 22.60 9.54
N LYS A 82 1.85 21.84 9.89
CA LYS A 82 0.74 22.32 10.75
C LYS A 82 0.50 21.51 12.00
N SER A 83 0.99 20.27 12.07
CA SER A 83 0.77 19.40 13.22
C SER A 83 1.98 18.52 13.45
N LYS A 84 2.46 18.47 14.70
CA LYS A 84 3.53 17.54 15.10
C LYS A 84 3.07 16.07 15.08
N HIS A 85 1.76 15.85 15.21
CA HIS A 85 1.15 14.52 15.23
C HIS A 85 -0.08 14.55 14.31
N PRO A 86 0.11 14.46 12.98
CA PRO A 86 -0.99 14.56 12.03
C PRO A 86 -1.93 13.36 12.14
N SER A 87 -3.24 13.58 12.08
CA SER A 87 -4.22 12.50 11.99
C SER A 87 -4.65 12.25 10.54
N ILE A 88 -4.58 10.99 10.11
CA ILE A 88 -4.74 10.58 8.71
C ILE A 88 -5.87 9.55 8.58
N LEU A 89 -6.62 9.64 7.48
CA LEU A 89 -7.52 8.59 7.02
C LEU A 89 -7.20 8.22 5.56
N MET A 90 -7.17 6.92 5.26
CA MET A 90 -7.10 6.41 3.89
C MET A 90 -8.44 5.82 3.48
N VAL A 91 -9.08 6.37 2.44
CA VAL A 91 -10.49 6.08 2.15
C VAL A 91 -10.74 5.02 1.07
N ASN A 92 -9.78 4.76 0.19
CA ASN A 92 -10.00 3.88 -0.97
C ASN A 92 -8.78 3.04 -1.37
N SER A 93 -7.83 2.89 -0.45
CA SER A 93 -6.67 2.03 -0.63
C SER A 93 -6.22 1.50 0.72
N LEU A 94 -5.52 0.36 0.67
CA LEU A 94 -4.64 -0.07 1.75
C LEU A 94 -3.55 0.99 1.97
N ASP A 95 -3.05 1.06 3.20
CA ASP A 95 -1.91 1.91 3.51
C ASP A 95 -0.67 1.45 2.75
N SER A 96 0.00 2.40 2.09
CA SER A 96 1.23 2.19 1.31
C SER A 96 2.43 2.84 1.99
N GLY A 97 2.40 2.92 3.32
CA GLY A 97 3.46 3.50 4.16
C GLY A 97 3.25 4.97 4.51
N PHE A 98 2.05 5.52 4.35
CA PHE A 98 1.75 6.92 4.68
C PHE A 98 1.76 7.16 6.19
N PHE A 99 1.21 6.22 6.97
CA PHE A 99 1.25 6.32 8.44
C PHE A 99 2.69 6.27 8.97
N LEU A 100 3.52 5.39 8.40
CA LEU A 100 4.93 5.27 8.74
C LEU A 100 5.71 6.55 8.39
N ALA A 101 5.55 7.07 7.17
CA ALA A 101 6.27 8.28 6.74
C ALA A 101 5.85 9.52 7.54
N ALA A 102 4.59 9.61 7.93
CA ALA A 102 4.08 10.71 8.74
C ALA A 102 4.36 10.56 10.25
N ASP A 103 4.98 9.46 10.68
CA ASP A 103 5.23 9.13 12.10
C ASP A 103 3.95 9.27 12.96
N THR A 104 2.87 8.62 12.50
CA THR A 104 1.56 8.70 13.15
C THR A 104 0.84 7.34 13.17
N HIS A 105 -0.16 7.23 14.03
CA HIS A 105 -0.97 6.03 14.19
C HIS A 105 -2.45 6.30 13.87
N PRO A 106 -3.22 5.27 13.49
CA PRO A 106 -4.66 5.38 13.31
C PRO A 106 -5.38 5.90 14.56
N VAL A 107 -6.23 6.91 14.39
CA VAL A 107 -7.09 7.47 15.45
C VAL A 107 -8.55 7.02 15.32
N THR A 108 -8.86 6.22 14.30
CA THR A 108 -10.19 5.67 14.02
C THR A 108 -10.10 4.16 13.85
N ARG A 109 -11.20 3.46 14.20
CA ARG A 109 -11.29 1.99 14.09
C ARG A 109 -11.00 1.49 12.68
N TYR A 110 -11.58 2.16 11.69
CA TYR A 110 -11.29 1.94 10.28
C TYR A 110 -10.51 3.13 9.76
N PHE A 111 -9.29 2.87 9.29
CA PHE A 111 -8.33 3.89 8.89
C PHE A 111 -7.79 3.71 7.46
N HIS A 112 -8.01 2.54 6.86
CA HIS A 112 -7.69 2.22 5.47
C HIS A 112 -8.66 1.18 4.90
N LEU A 113 -8.68 1.00 3.58
CA LEU A 113 -9.54 0.01 2.92
C LEU A 113 -9.04 -1.41 3.19
N MET A 114 -9.92 -2.33 3.60
CA MET A 114 -9.57 -3.73 3.89
C MET A 114 -9.83 -4.71 2.72
N ASN A 115 -9.69 -4.24 1.48
CA ASN A 115 -9.97 -5.03 0.26
C ASN A 115 -11.37 -5.69 0.24
N MET A 116 -12.36 -5.03 0.83
CA MET A 116 -13.77 -5.42 0.81
C MET A 116 -14.61 -4.33 0.16
N THR A 117 -15.58 -4.73 -0.66
CA THR A 117 -16.54 -3.83 -1.31
C THR A 117 -17.57 -3.28 -0.32
N TYR A 118 -18.37 -2.30 -0.74
CA TYR A 118 -19.44 -1.75 0.09
C TYR A 118 -20.48 -2.81 0.48
N ASP A 119 -20.83 -3.70 -0.45
CA ASP A 119 -21.82 -4.76 -0.21
C ASP A 119 -21.32 -5.81 0.79
N GLU A 120 -20.00 -6.08 0.80
CA GLU A 120 -19.37 -7.00 1.73
C GLU A 120 -19.17 -6.38 3.12
N PHE A 121 -18.86 -5.07 3.19
CA PHE A 121 -18.60 -4.41 4.47
C PHE A 121 -19.01 -2.93 4.52
N PRO A 122 -20.32 -2.63 4.60
CA PRO A 122 -20.80 -1.24 4.54
C PRO A 122 -20.39 -0.40 5.75
N GLU A 123 -20.21 -1.01 6.93
CA GLU A 123 -19.81 -0.32 8.17
C GLU A 123 -18.49 0.45 8.01
N MET A 124 -17.51 -0.11 7.28
CA MET A 124 -16.23 0.53 7.01
C MET A 124 -16.41 1.85 6.23
N TYR A 125 -17.20 1.82 5.15
CA TYR A 125 -17.46 2.99 4.31
C TYR A 125 -18.29 4.04 5.04
N THR A 126 -19.27 3.62 5.85
CA THR A 126 -20.02 4.52 6.74
C THR A 126 -19.09 5.17 7.75
N SER A 127 -18.18 4.41 8.37
CA SER A 127 -17.21 4.96 9.32
C SER A 127 -16.26 5.98 8.68
N PHE A 128 -15.81 5.74 7.44
CA PHE A 128 -15.03 6.74 6.69
C PHE A 128 -15.86 8.02 6.47
N SER A 129 -17.12 7.87 6.07
CA SER A 129 -18.04 8.99 5.84
C SER A 129 -18.26 9.79 7.12
N ASP A 130 -18.53 9.12 8.24
CA ASP A 130 -18.72 9.75 9.55
C ASP A 130 -17.46 10.44 10.03
N THR A 131 -16.30 9.80 9.87
CA THR A 131 -14.99 10.37 10.24
C THR A 131 -14.76 11.69 9.52
N MET A 132 -15.01 11.73 8.21
CA MET A 132 -14.86 12.95 7.40
C MET A 132 -15.97 13.97 7.67
N THR A 133 -17.23 13.54 7.88
CA THR A 133 -18.37 14.40 8.17
C THR A 133 -18.16 15.16 9.48
N HIS A 134 -17.70 14.45 10.51
CA HIS A 134 -17.41 14.99 11.84
C HIS A 134 -15.98 15.51 12.00
N ARG A 135 -15.20 15.59 10.91
CA ARG A 135 -13.87 16.22 10.86
C ARG A 135 -12.88 15.63 11.89
N ARG A 136 -12.94 14.32 12.13
CA ARG A 136 -12.14 13.64 13.17
C ARG A 136 -10.67 13.47 12.79
N VAL A 137 -10.33 13.66 11.52
CA VAL A 137 -8.95 13.60 11.01
C VAL A 137 -8.58 14.88 10.28
N GLN A 138 -7.32 15.28 10.37
CA GLN A 138 -6.78 16.47 9.72
C GLN A 138 -6.54 16.26 8.23
N TYR A 139 -6.16 15.02 7.85
CA TYR A 139 -5.78 14.70 6.48
C TYR A 139 -6.49 13.45 5.97
N VAL A 140 -6.80 13.45 4.68
CA VAL A 140 -7.33 12.29 3.97
C VAL A 140 -6.44 11.99 2.77
N VAL A 141 -5.97 10.75 2.66
CA VAL A 141 -5.16 10.30 1.52
C VAL A 141 -6.02 9.41 0.62
N VAL A 142 -5.98 9.71 -0.66
CA VAL A 142 -6.79 9.05 -1.69
C VAL A 142 -5.88 8.47 -2.76
N PHE A 143 -6.09 7.19 -3.09
CA PHE A 143 -5.54 6.59 -4.29
C PHE A 143 -6.33 7.06 -5.52
N VAL A 144 -5.63 7.49 -6.56
CA VAL A 144 -6.27 7.96 -7.79
C VAL A 144 -6.07 6.91 -8.89
N PRO A 145 -7.14 6.26 -9.38
CA PRO A 145 -7.02 5.30 -10.48
C PRO A 145 -6.47 5.97 -11.73
N GLY A 146 -5.43 5.39 -12.32
CA GLY A 146 -4.81 5.90 -13.55
C GLY A 146 -3.37 5.43 -13.68
N ASN A 147 -2.93 5.25 -14.93
CA ASN A 147 -1.61 4.69 -15.24
C ASN A 147 -0.57 5.74 -15.67
N GLN A 148 -0.97 7.00 -15.75
CA GLN A 148 -0.08 8.10 -16.14
C GLN A 148 0.06 9.11 -15.00
N PRO A 149 1.17 9.88 -14.94
CA PRO A 149 1.30 11.03 -14.06
C PRO A 149 0.29 12.08 -14.52
N LEU A 150 -0.92 12.03 -13.97
CA LEU A 150 -1.97 12.96 -14.33
C LEU A 150 -1.74 14.28 -13.59
N ALA A 151 -2.13 15.40 -14.21
CA ALA A 151 -2.45 16.60 -13.45
C ALA A 151 -3.71 16.28 -12.64
N ILE A 152 -3.52 15.71 -11.44
CA ILE A 152 -4.60 15.29 -10.58
C ILE A 152 -5.30 16.55 -10.06
N ASP A 153 -6.56 16.72 -10.46
CA ASP A 153 -7.47 17.71 -9.93
C ASP A 153 -8.47 17.06 -8.96
N MET A 154 -9.31 17.88 -8.34
CA MET A 154 -10.36 17.41 -7.43
C MET A 154 -11.28 16.37 -8.10
N ARG A 155 -11.65 16.57 -9.37
CA ARG A 155 -12.57 15.66 -10.07
C ARG A 155 -11.95 14.28 -10.24
N ASN A 156 -10.71 14.22 -10.71
CA ASN A 156 -9.99 12.98 -10.95
C ASN A 156 -9.66 12.26 -9.64
N ALA A 157 -9.29 13.00 -8.59
CA ALA A 157 -9.04 12.43 -7.28
C ALA A 157 -10.25 11.66 -6.71
N LEU A 158 -11.47 12.11 -7.01
CA LEU A 158 -12.71 11.47 -6.55
C LEU A 158 -13.10 10.23 -7.35
N ASN A 159 -12.44 9.91 -8.47
CA ASN A 159 -12.82 8.78 -9.31
C ASN A 159 -12.66 7.44 -8.58
N GLY A 160 -11.65 7.32 -7.72
CA GLY A 160 -11.42 6.11 -6.93
C GLY A 160 -12.18 6.06 -5.62
N VAL A 161 -12.88 7.12 -5.23
CA VAL A 161 -13.56 7.20 -3.93
C VAL A 161 -14.98 6.66 -4.09
N HIS A 162 -15.44 5.83 -3.15
CA HIS A 162 -16.81 5.33 -3.17
C HIS A 162 -17.83 6.49 -3.07
N PRO A 163 -18.98 6.46 -3.79
CA PRO A 163 -19.95 7.55 -3.79
C PRO A 163 -20.35 8.06 -2.40
N TYR A 164 -20.53 7.14 -1.43
CA TYR A 164 -20.89 7.47 -0.04
C TYR A 164 -19.85 8.35 0.68
N ASN A 165 -18.60 8.32 0.23
CA ASN A 165 -17.48 9.03 0.83
C ASN A 165 -17.11 10.31 0.07
N LYS A 166 -17.62 10.52 -1.15
CA LYS A 166 -17.29 11.71 -1.99
C LYS A 166 -17.82 12.99 -1.37
N ALA A 167 -19.10 13.01 -0.99
CA ALA A 167 -19.76 14.20 -0.46
C ALA A 167 -19.07 14.77 0.79
N PRO A 168 -18.80 13.99 1.86
CA PRO A 168 -18.12 14.53 3.05
C PRO A 168 -16.68 14.96 2.77
N LEU A 169 -15.96 14.24 1.89
CA LEU A 169 -14.60 14.62 1.48
C LEU A 169 -14.58 16.00 0.81
N VAL A 170 -15.40 16.21 -0.22
CA VAL A 170 -15.45 17.49 -0.96
C VAL A 170 -15.97 18.63 -0.08
N LYS A 171 -16.94 18.35 0.79
CA LYS A 171 -17.53 19.36 1.68
C LYS A 171 -16.49 19.87 2.68
N ASN A 172 -15.82 18.97 3.38
CA ASN A 172 -15.00 19.30 4.55
C ASN A 172 -13.49 19.42 4.27
N TYR A 173 -12.98 18.91 3.15
CA TYR A 173 -11.55 18.89 2.87
C TYR A 173 -11.21 19.54 1.52
N ARG A 174 -10.00 20.07 1.42
CA ARG A 174 -9.41 20.67 0.20
C ARG A 174 -8.22 19.87 -0.26
N LEU A 175 -8.07 19.69 -1.58
CA LEU A 175 -6.89 19.07 -2.17
C LEU A 175 -5.69 20.02 -2.02
N ILE A 176 -4.61 19.57 -1.38
CA ILE A 176 -3.41 20.40 -1.16
C ILE A 176 -2.19 19.90 -1.93
N ASP A 177 -2.07 18.58 -2.12
CA ASP A 177 -0.95 17.99 -2.86
C ASP A 177 -1.35 16.72 -3.60
N THR A 178 -0.54 16.36 -4.59
CA THR A 178 -0.69 15.17 -5.42
C THR A 178 0.67 14.57 -5.72
N GLY A 179 0.71 13.28 -6.01
CA GLY A 179 1.97 12.60 -6.30
C GLY A 179 1.79 11.35 -7.14
N TYR A 180 2.86 11.01 -7.85
CA TYR A 180 2.96 9.81 -8.65
C TYR A 180 4.19 9.00 -8.20
N GLN A 181 4.02 7.70 -8.06
CA GLN A 181 5.11 6.77 -7.78
C GLN A 181 4.88 5.40 -8.41
N LEU A 182 5.96 4.69 -8.70
CA LEU A 182 5.92 3.27 -9.06
C LEU A 182 5.94 2.44 -7.78
N LEU A 183 4.89 1.67 -7.53
CA LEU A 183 4.81 0.70 -6.43
C LEU A 183 4.81 -0.71 -7.03
N ALA A 184 5.84 -1.52 -6.72
CA ALA A 184 6.04 -2.85 -7.31
C ALA A 184 5.96 -2.83 -8.86
N GLY A 185 6.61 -1.84 -9.48
CA GLY A 185 6.62 -1.64 -10.93
C GLY A 185 5.32 -1.13 -11.54
N LYS A 186 4.27 -0.88 -10.73
CA LYS A 186 2.98 -0.36 -11.22
C LYS A 186 2.84 1.13 -10.89
N PRO A 187 2.37 1.96 -11.85
CA PRO A 187 2.08 3.36 -11.59
C PRO A 187 0.98 3.49 -10.54
N LYS A 188 1.20 4.39 -9.57
CA LYS A 188 0.26 4.74 -8.52
C LYS A 188 0.21 6.25 -8.36
N ASN A 189 -1.00 6.79 -8.43
CA ASN A 189 -1.29 8.19 -8.20
C ASN A 189 -1.96 8.38 -6.84
N TRP A 190 -1.64 9.48 -6.16
CA TRP A 190 -2.15 9.79 -4.85
C TRP A 190 -2.54 11.26 -4.74
N ALA A 191 -3.54 11.54 -3.92
CA ALA A 191 -4.01 12.88 -3.61
C ALA A 191 -4.07 13.06 -2.08
N LEU A 192 -3.56 14.19 -1.61
CA LEU A 192 -3.59 14.61 -0.21
C LEU A 192 -4.64 15.70 -0.02
N PHE A 193 -5.60 15.41 0.84
CA PHE A 193 -6.62 16.34 1.26
C PHE A 193 -6.37 16.81 2.67
N GLU A 194 -6.56 18.10 2.90
CA GLU A 194 -6.45 18.75 4.20
C GLU A 194 -7.83 19.27 4.63
N LEU A 195 -8.12 19.18 5.92
CA LEU A 195 -9.33 19.73 6.53
C LEU A 195 -9.42 21.25 6.28
N LYS A 196 -10.60 21.73 5.86
CA LYS A 196 -10.89 23.16 5.63
C LYS A 196 -11.11 23.94 6.92
#